data_AF-A0A2T4J977-F1
#
_entry.id   AF-A0A2T4J977-F1
#
_cell.length_a   1.000
_cell.length_b   1.000
_cell.length_c   1.000
_cell.angle_alpha   90.00
_cell.angle_beta   90.00
_cell.angle_gamma   90.00
#
_symmetry.space_group_name_H-M   'P 1'
#
loop_
_entity.id
_entity.type
_entity.pdbx_description
1 polymer ?
#
loop_
_entity_poly.entity_id
_entity_poly.type
_entity_poly.pdbx_seq_one_letter_code
_entity_poly.pdbx_strand_id
1 'polypeptide(L)'
;MERLQAGQHVQNRDLQTWLTARAWAEYEDEQRTQQELRSDVQNKPDSVREYERRVAEAHFAHSRAEGYSAGGRHDLAKKFYDKTDTLCERAMEYLQEIIQGDGGLRIWFDRDTSWTADSEAGADIELLPRVVTSRSLNNRGGGILGQLRSKRDVKIWAVEQALAELAEDAKDAKYKEEERRRTSERLQRFLALRDDE
;
A
#
# COMPACT_ATOMS: atom_id res chain seq x y z
N MET A 1 5.20 -23.88 -0.85
CA MET A 1 5.34 -22.63 -1.63
C MET A 1 4.80 -22.75 -3.05
N GLU A 2 5.26 -23.72 -3.85
CA GLU A 2 4.83 -23.89 -5.25
C GLU A 2 3.30 -23.91 -5.45
N ARG A 3 2.55 -24.59 -4.57
CA ARG A 3 1.08 -24.61 -4.64
C ARG A 3 0.46 -23.22 -4.50
N LEU A 4 0.92 -22.41 -3.54
CA LEU A 4 0.42 -21.04 -3.33
C LEU A 4 0.80 -20.13 -4.51
N GLN A 5 2.03 -20.24 -5.01
CA GLN A 5 2.52 -19.47 -6.15
C GLN A 5 1.80 -19.84 -7.46
N ALA A 6 1.48 -21.13 -7.64
CA ALA A 6 0.65 -21.62 -8.75
C ALA A 6 -0.84 -21.29 -8.59
N GLY A 7 -1.22 -20.53 -7.56
CA GLY A 7 -2.58 -20.09 -7.32
C GLY A 7 -3.52 -21.15 -6.73
N GLN A 8 -3.00 -22.31 -6.37
CA GLN A 8 -3.80 -23.41 -5.79
C GLN A 8 -4.32 -23.05 -4.39
N HIS A 9 -5.47 -23.60 -4.05
CA HIS A 9 -6.05 -23.43 -2.73
C HIS A 9 -5.25 -24.21 -1.68
N VAL A 10 -4.93 -23.54 -0.57
CA VAL A 10 -4.34 -24.12 0.64
C VAL A 10 -5.26 -23.81 1.80
N GLN A 11 -5.67 -24.84 2.55
CA GLN A 11 -6.60 -24.66 3.67
C GLN A 11 -5.89 -24.04 4.87
N ASN A 12 -6.64 -23.29 5.68
CA ASN A 12 -6.10 -22.64 6.87
C ASN A 12 -5.56 -23.66 7.88
N ARG A 13 -6.20 -24.83 8.02
CA ARG A 13 -5.71 -25.93 8.87
C ARG A 13 -4.33 -26.44 8.44
N ASP A 14 -4.08 -26.48 7.12
CA ASP A 14 -2.80 -26.94 6.59
C ASP A 14 -1.74 -25.92 6.98
N LEU A 15 -2.03 -24.63 6.79
CA LEU A 15 -1.14 -23.54 7.18
C LEU A 15 -0.84 -23.55 8.70
N GLN A 16 -1.86 -23.75 9.53
CA GLN A 16 -1.71 -23.86 10.99
C GLN A 16 -0.87 -25.06 11.43
N THR A 17 -0.85 -26.13 10.64
CA THR A 17 -0.02 -27.32 10.93
C THR A 17 1.47 -27.03 10.70
N TRP A 18 1.81 -26.17 9.74
CA TRP A 18 3.19 -25.89 9.35
C TRP A 18 3.78 -24.63 9.99
N LEU A 19 2.94 -23.65 10.34
CA LEU A 19 3.40 -22.43 10.99
C LEU A 19 3.62 -22.64 12.49
N THR A 20 4.61 -21.95 13.05
CA THR A 20 4.76 -21.82 14.49
C THR A 20 3.56 -21.06 15.08
N ALA A 21 3.31 -21.20 16.37
CA ALA A 21 2.23 -20.45 17.05
C ALA A 21 2.37 -18.93 16.86
N ARG A 22 3.61 -18.42 16.86
CA ARG A 22 3.91 -17.01 16.60
C ARG A 22 3.55 -16.61 15.16
N ALA A 23 4.06 -17.34 14.17
CA ALA A 23 3.79 -17.06 12.77
C ALA A 23 2.30 -17.20 12.41
N TRP A 24 1.58 -18.11 13.08
CA TRP A 24 0.13 -18.23 12.97
C TRP A 24 -0.60 -16.99 13.49
N ALA A 25 -0.22 -16.49 14.67
CA ALA A 25 -0.81 -15.28 15.24
C ALA A 25 -0.59 -14.06 14.33
N GLU A 26 0.61 -13.90 13.78
CA GLU A 26 0.93 -12.81 12.83
C GLU A 26 0.11 -12.90 11.54
N TYR A 27 -0.13 -14.12 11.06
CA TYR A 27 -1.03 -14.35 9.93
C TYR A 27 -2.49 -13.96 10.24
N GLU A 28 -2.99 -14.30 11.44
CA GLU A 28 -4.35 -13.93 11.87
C GLU A 28 -4.51 -12.42 12.05
N ASP A 29 -3.51 -11.75 12.61
CA ASP A 29 -3.47 -10.30 12.73
C ASP A 29 -3.50 -9.64 11.36
N GLU A 30 -2.67 -10.09 10.42
CA GLU A 30 -2.70 -9.56 9.05
C GLU A 30 -4.03 -9.84 8.35
N GLN A 31 -4.61 -11.03 8.52
CA GLN A 31 -5.95 -11.34 7.99
C GLN A 31 -7.01 -10.37 8.51
N ARG A 32 -6.93 -10.00 9.79
CA ARG A 32 -7.83 -9.05 10.43
C ARG A 32 -7.61 -7.63 9.90
N THR A 33 -6.36 -7.17 9.80
CA THR A 33 -6.02 -5.88 9.17
C THR A 33 -6.56 -5.79 7.74
N GLN A 34 -6.44 -6.87 6.95
CA GLN A 34 -7.00 -6.90 5.59
C GLN A 34 -8.54 -6.89 5.57
N GLN A 35 -9.22 -7.37 6.60
CA GLN A 35 -10.68 -7.25 6.73
C GLN A 35 -11.07 -5.82 7.10
N GLU A 36 -10.36 -5.21 8.04
CA GLU A 36 -10.56 -3.82 8.45
C GLU A 36 -10.36 -2.86 7.28
N LEU A 37 -9.24 -2.98 6.54
CA LEU A 37 -8.98 -2.18 5.34
C LEU A 37 -10.10 -2.32 4.29
N ARG A 38 -10.66 -3.53 4.11
CA ARG A 38 -11.79 -3.75 3.20
C ARG A 38 -13.07 -3.09 3.68
N SER A 39 -13.30 -3.08 5.00
CA SER A 39 -14.40 -2.34 5.62
C SER A 39 -14.22 -0.83 5.43
N ASP A 40 -13.01 -0.31 5.64
CA ASP A 40 -12.71 1.11 5.45
C ASP A 40 -12.95 1.55 4.01
N VAL A 41 -12.51 0.74 3.03
CA VAL A 41 -12.76 0.98 1.60
C VAL A 41 -14.26 1.06 1.29
N GLN A 42 -15.09 0.24 1.93
CA GLN A 42 -16.56 0.32 1.79
C GLN A 42 -17.12 1.58 2.46
N ASN A 43 -16.54 1.99 3.58
CA ASN A 43 -16.96 3.13 4.39
C ASN A 43 -16.14 4.40 4.10
N LYS A 44 -16.07 4.77 2.82
CA LYS A 44 -15.41 6.01 2.37
C LYS A 44 -15.89 7.24 3.19
N PRO A 45 -15.00 8.07 3.76
CA PRO A 45 -15.36 9.27 4.48
C PRO A 45 -16.16 10.28 3.63
N ASP A 46 -17.09 11.00 4.26
CA ASP A 46 -17.94 11.99 3.55
C ASP A 46 -17.13 13.15 2.97
N SER A 47 -16.05 13.56 3.63
CA SER A 47 -15.11 14.55 3.10
C SER A 47 -14.47 14.09 1.78
N VAL A 48 -14.07 12.82 1.70
CA VAL A 48 -13.50 12.23 0.48
C VAL A 48 -14.57 12.12 -0.61
N ARG A 49 -15.82 11.77 -0.27
CA ARG A 49 -16.95 11.75 -1.22
C ARG A 49 -17.25 13.14 -1.78
N GLU A 50 -17.23 14.16 -0.94
CA GLU A 50 -17.47 15.54 -1.36
C GLU A 50 -16.35 16.05 -2.28
N TYR A 51 -15.09 15.74 -1.97
CA TYR A 51 -13.99 16.04 -2.89
C TYR A 51 -14.16 15.34 -4.24
N GLU A 52 -14.48 14.04 -4.24
CA GLU A 52 -14.74 13.28 -5.47
C GLU A 52 -15.86 13.89 -6.31
N ARG A 53 -16.92 14.37 -5.66
CA ARG A 53 -18.03 15.09 -6.33
C ARG A 53 -17.56 16.39 -6.99
N ARG A 54 -16.69 17.17 -6.32
CA ARG A 54 -16.12 18.41 -6.88
C ARG A 54 -15.24 18.15 -8.09
N VAL A 55 -14.39 17.12 -8.02
CA VAL A 55 -13.57 16.69 -9.17
C VAL A 55 -14.45 16.25 -10.34
N ALA A 56 -15.53 15.51 -10.08
CA ALA A 56 -16.47 15.11 -11.12
C ALA A 56 -17.17 16.32 -11.78
N GLU A 57 -17.51 17.35 -11.00
CA GLU A 57 -18.08 18.59 -11.52
C GLU A 57 -17.10 19.34 -12.44
N ALA A 58 -15.83 19.45 -12.04
CA ALA A 58 -14.77 20.02 -12.86
C ALA A 58 -14.59 19.26 -14.17
N HIS A 59 -14.53 17.92 -14.10
CA HIS A 59 -14.41 17.06 -15.30
C HIS A 59 -15.60 17.21 -16.25
N PHE A 60 -16.82 17.33 -15.71
CA PHE A 60 -18.01 17.55 -16.53
C PHE A 60 -17.98 18.92 -17.23
N ALA A 61 -17.54 19.98 -16.54
CA ALA A 61 -17.36 21.29 -17.13
C ALA A 61 -16.32 21.25 -18.27
N HIS A 62 -15.19 20.59 -18.04
CA HIS A 62 -14.13 20.41 -19.05
C HIS A 62 -14.65 19.65 -20.27
N SER A 63 -15.34 18.53 -20.06
CA SER A 63 -15.92 17.73 -21.14
C SER A 63 -16.92 18.54 -21.99
N ARG A 64 -17.66 19.47 -21.37
CA ARG A 64 -18.53 20.40 -22.11
C ARG A 64 -17.75 21.45 -22.87
N ALA A 65 -16.64 21.95 -22.33
CA ALA A 65 -15.75 22.87 -23.03
C ALA A 65 -15.22 22.22 -24.32
N GLU A 66 -14.70 20.99 -24.21
CA GLU A 66 -14.22 20.18 -25.35
C GLU A 66 -15.32 20.02 -26.41
N GLY A 67 -16.53 19.65 -26.00
CA GLY A 67 -17.67 19.49 -26.91
C GLY A 67 -18.04 20.77 -27.66
N TYR A 68 -18.04 21.93 -26.99
CA TYR A 68 -18.28 23.21 -27.66
C TYR A 68 -17.13 23.64 -28.56
N SER A 69 -15.89 23.37 -28.15
CA SER A 69 -14.69 23.67 -28.93
C SER A 69 -14.70 22.90 -30.25
N ALA A 70 -14.92 21.59 -30.18
CA ALA A 70 -15.06 20.71 -31.34
C ALA A 70 -16.23 21.11 -32.25
N GLY A 71 -17.30 21.68 -31.67
CA GLY A 71 -18.45 22.21 -32.40
C GLY A 71 -18.29 23.63 -32.95
N GLY A 72 -17.09 24.24 -32.87
CA GLY A 72 -16.81 25.59 -33.38
C GLY A 72 -17.38 26.74 -32.54
N ARG A 73 -17.90 26.46 -31.34
CA ARG A 73 -18.49 27.44 -30.42
C ARG A 73 -17.46 27.94 -29.41
N HIS A 74 -16.38 28.54 -29.90
CA HIS A 74 -15.21 28.88 -29.10
C HIS A 74 -15.49 29.82 -27.92
N ASP A 75 -16.36 30.83 -28.07
CA ASP A 75 -16.74 31.73 -26.97
C ASP A 75 -17.41 31.00 -25.81
N LEU A 76 -18.21 29.97 -26.12
CA LEU A 76 -18.85 29.16 -25.10
C LEU A 76 -17.87 28.14 -24.51
N ALA A 77 -17.01 27.55 -25.34
CA ALA A 77 -15.94 26.67 -24.88
C ALA A 77 -15.06 27.40 -23.85
N LYS A 78 -14.61 28.62 -24.15
CA LYS A 78 -13.83 29.46 -23.23
C LYS A 78 -14.52 29.63 -21.87
N LYS A 79 -15.80 29.99 -21.85
CA LYS A 79 -16.57 30.12 -20.58
C LYS A 79 -16.57 28.83 -19.76
N PHE A 80 -16.58 27.67 -20.42
CA PHE A 80 -16.54 26.37 -19.74
C PHE A 80 -15.13 25.96 -19.31
N TYR A 81 -14.07 26.36 -20.03
CA TYR A 81 -12.69 26.23 -19.56
C TYR A 81 -12.46 27.11 -18.34
N ASP A 82 -12.82 28.41 -18.38
CA ASP A 82 -12.69 29.32 -17.22
C ASP A 82 -13.44 28.75 -15.99
N LYS A 83 -14.63 28.15 -16.22
CA LYS A 83 -15.39 27.46 -15.17
C LYS A 83 -14.67 26.21 -14.65
N THR A 84 -14.01 25.46 -15.53
CA THR A 84 -13.23 24.27 -15.14
C THR A 84 -12.11 24.68 -14.21
N ASP A 85 -11.34 25.72 -14.56
CA ASP A 85 -10.22 26.21 -13.76
C ASP A 85 -10.70 26.60 -12.35
N THR A 86 -11.77 27.39 -12.26
CA THR A 86 -12.38 27.76 -10.97
C THR A 86 -12.82 26.54 -10.16
N LEU A 87 -13.39 25.51 -10.80
CA LEU A 87 -13.82 24.29 -10.11
C LEU A 87 -12.63 23.46 -9.63
N CYS A 88 -11.55 23.39 -10.41
CA CYS A 88 -10.34 22.69 -10.04
C CYS A 88 -9.66 23.36 -8.84
N GLU A 89 -9.53 24.69 -8.84
CA GLU A 89 -9.02 25.46 -7.70
C GLU A 89 -9.84 25.19 -6.44
N ARG A 90 -11.16 25.28 -6.52
CA ARG A 90 -12.06 25.02 -5.37
C ARG A 90 -12.05 23.57 -4.89
N ALA A 91 -11.80 22.62 -5.77
CA ALA A 91 -11.61 21.22 -5.40
C ALA A 91 -10.27 21.05 -4.66
N MET A 92 -9.22 21.68 -5.16
CA MET A 92 -7.88 21.64 -4.59
C MET A 92 -7.82 22.32 -3.20
N GLU A 93 -8.43 23.49 -3.04
CA GLU A 93 -8.56 24.18 -1.75
C GLU A 93 -9.25 23.27 -0.72
N TYR A 94 -10.37 22.65 -1.11
CA TYR A 94 -11.09 21.73 -0.25
C TYR A 94 -10.25 20.49 0.12
N LEU A 95 -9.48 19.96 -0.83
CA LEU A 95 -8.57 18.85 -0.55
C LEU A 95 -7.51 19.26 0.48
N GLN A 96 -6.91 20.44 0.31
CA GLN A 96 -5.93 20.97 1.27
C GLN A 96 -6.54 21.11 2.66
N GLU A 97 -7.76 21.66 2.76
CA GLU A 97 -8.50 21.81 4.02
C GLU A 97 -8.72 20.46 4.72
N ILE A 98 -9.26 19.46 4.01
CA ILE A 98 -9.56 18.16 4.63
C ILE A 98 -8.29 17.39 5.00
N ILE A 99 -7.19 17.50 4.22
CA ILE A 99 -5.91 16.87 4.53
C ILE A 99 -5.23 17.56 5.71
N GLN A 100 -5.35 18.88 5.85
CA GLN A 100 -4.83 19.61 7.00
C GLN A 100 -5.61 19.28 8.27
N GLY A 101 -6.92 19.08 8.17
CA GLY A 101 -7.77 18.64 9.27
C GLY A 101 -7.52 17.19 9.69
N ASP A 102 -7.34 16.29 8.71
CA ASP A 102 -7.05 14.88 8.91
C ASP A 102 -6.05 14.35 7.86
N GLY A 103 -4.79 14.27 8.26
CA GLY A 103 -3.72 13.73 7.43
C GLY A 103 -3.87 12.23 7.10
N GLY A 104 -4.70 11.50 7.84
CA GLY A 104 -5.03 10.10 7.55
C GLY A 104 -5.77 9.94 6.23
N LEU A 105 -6.48 10.97 5.78
CA LEU A 105 -7.22 10.95 4.52
C LEU A 105 -6.33 10.82 3.27
N ARG A 106 -5.02 11.08 3.39
CA ARG A 106 -4.06 10.95 2.27
C ARG A 106 -4.10 9.58 1.60
N ILE A 107 -4.41 8.52 2.36
CA ILE A 107 -4.51 7.15 1.84
C ILE A 107 -5.61 7.00 0.77
N TRP A 108 -6.58 7.92 0.69
CA TRP A 108 -7.67 7.83 -0.28
C TRP A 108 -7.32 8.33 -1.67
N PHE A 109 -6.16 8.95 -1.86
CA PHE A 109 -5.77 9.62 -3.09
C PHE A 109 -4.67 8.86 -3.85
N ASP A 110 -4.69 8.99 -5.17
CA ASP A 110 -3.78 8.29 -6.10
C ASP A 110 -2.46 9.04 -6.38
N ARG A 111 -2.30 10.22 -5.82
CA ARG A 111 -1.13 11.11 -5.92
C ARG A 111 -0.77 11.63 -4.54
N ASP A 112 0.49 12.02 -4.37
CA ASP A 112 0.93 12.64 -3.14
C ASP A 112 0.24 14.01 -2.94
N THR A 113 -0.22 14.25 -1.72
CA THR A 113 -0.89 15.48 -1.29
C THR A 113 -0.08 16.18 -0.19
N SER A 114 1.25 16.09 -0.26
CA SER A 114 2.18 16.72 0.69
C SER A 114 2.42 18.21 0.41
N TRP A 115 1.97 18.73 -0.73
CA TRP A 115 2.05 20.14 -1.15
C TRP A 115 3.47 20.74 -1.12
N THR A 116 4.47 19.91 -1.37
CA THR A 116 5.87 20.33 -1.49
C THR A 116 6.16 20.86 -2.91
N ALA A 117 7.34 21.49 -3.11
CA ALA A 117 7.73 22.00 -4.43
C ALA A 117 7.81 20.91 -5.52
N ASP A 118 8.01 19.66 -5.11
CA ASP A 118 8.04 18.48 -5.99
C ASP A 118 6.68 17.76 -6.05
N SER A 119 5.61 18.38 -5.55
CA SER A 119 4.25 17.83 -5.55
C SER A 119 3.74 17.67 -6.98
N GLU A 120 3.35 16.45 -7.31
CA GLU A 120 2.71 16.14 -8.59
C GLU A 120 1.25 16.62 -8.66
N ALA A 121 0.61 16.82 -7.50
CA ALA A 121 -0.76 17.29 -7.42
C ALA A 121 -0.86 18.79 -7.77
N GLY A 122 -1.82 19.13 -8.62
CA GLY A 122 -2.08 20.51 -9.05
C GLY A 122 -3.56 20.82 -9.24
N ALA A 123 -3.89 22.10 -9.38
CA ALA A 123 -5.24 22.59 -9.67
C ALA A 123 -5.59 22.53 -11.17
N ASP A 124 -4.89 21.71 -11.95
CA ASP A 124 -5.23 21.40 -13.34
C ASP A 124 -6.08 20.12 -13.40
N ILE A 125 -6.97 20.02 -14.38
CA ILE A 125 -7.87 18.87 -14.51
C ILE A 125 -7.12 17.52 -14.59
N GLU A 126 -5.93 17.47 -15.17
CA GLU A 126 -5.10 16.26 -15.30
C GLU A 126 -4.29 15.95 -14.05
N LEU A 127 -3.91 16.99 -13.29
CA LEU A 127 -3.04 16.90 -12.12
C LEU A 127 -3.80 16.83 -10.79
N LEU A 128 -5.09 17.11 -10.79
CA LEU A 128 -5.94 16.96 -9.62
C LEU A 128 -5.88 15.51 -9.10
N PRO A 129 -5.58 15.31 -7.80
CA PRO A 129 -5.65 13.99 -7.17
C PRO A 129 -6.98 13.29 -7.43
N ARG A 130 -6.96 11.97 -7.59
CA ARG A 130 -8.17 11.16 -7.75
C ARG A 130 -8.36 10.29 -6.53
N VAL A 131 -9.61 10.15 -6.12
CA VAL A 131 -9.96 9.13 -5.13
C VAL A 131 -9.72 7.77 -5.77
N VAL A 132 -8.96 6.90 -5.09
CA VAL A 132 -8.48 5.63 -5.66
C VAL A 132 -9.60 4.67 -6.03
N THR A 133 -10.78 4.83 -5.43
CA THR A 133 -12.00 4.05 -5.74
C THR A 133 -12.85 4.66 -6.87
N SER A 134 -12.45 5.81 -7.43
CA SER A 134 -13.16 6.45 -8.55
C SER A 134 -12.94 5.70 -9.86
N ARG A 135 -13.88 5.86 -10.80
CA ARG A 135 -13.78 5.31 -12.17
C ARG A 135 -13.11 6.27 -13.18
N SER A 136 -12.46 7.34 -12.72
CA SER A 136 -11.81 8.31 -13.60
C SER A 136 -10.68 7.65 -14.40
N LEU A 137 -10.52 8.03 -15.68
CA LEU A 137 -9.39 7.58 -16.50
C LEU A 137 -8.03 8.13 -15.99
N ASN A 138 -8.06 9.25 -15.26
CA ASN A 138 -6.86 9.86 -14.67
C ASN A 138 -6.52 9.27 -13.29
N ASN A 139 -7.25 8.23 -12.86
CA ASN A 139 -6.98 7.50 -11.62
C ASN A 139 -5.81 6.53 -11.84
N ARG A 140 -4.75 6.69 -11.04
CA ARG A 140 -3.51 5.90 -11.13
C ARG A 140 -3.48 4.70 -10.19
N GLY A 141 -4.54 4.50 -9.39
CA GLY A 141 -4.61 3.47 -8.37
C GLY A 141 -3.73 3.79 -7.15
N GLY A 142 -3.28 2.75 -6.45
CA GLY A 142 -2.50 2.92 -5.22
C GLY A 142 -3.38 3.30 -4.01
N GLY A 143 -2.83 4.15 -3.13
CA GLY A 143 -3.47 4.52 -1.86
C GLY A 143 -3.91 3.30 -1.04
N ILE A 144 -5.09 3.40 -0.42
CA ILE A 144 -5.70 2.34 0.39
C ILE A 144 -5.97 1.07 -0.42
N LEU A 145 -6.24 1.17 -1.73
CA LEU A 145 -6.41 -0.01 -2.57
C LEU A 145 -5.09 -0.73 -2.83
N GLY A 146 -3.97 0.00 -2.90
CA GLY A 146 -2.63 -0.59 -3.01
C GLY A 146 -2.20 -1.38 -1.78
N GLN A 147 -2.82 -1.11 -0.62
CA GLN A 147 -2.58 -1.83 0.63
C GLN A 147 -3.38 -3.14 0.73
N LEU A 148 -4.39 -3.33 -0.13
CA LEU A 148 -5.22 -4.53 -0.12
C LEU A 148 -4.46 -5.72 -0.72
N ARG A 149 -4.32 -6.77 0.09
CA ARG A 149 -3.75 -8.05 -0.29
C ARG A 149 -4.83 -9.10 -0.44
N SER A 150 -4.68 -10.01 -1.41
CA SER A 150 -5.59 -11.16 -1.50
C SER A 150 -5.35 -12.12 -0.33
N LYS A 151 -6.33 -12.97 -0.03
CA LYS A 151 -6.14 -14.04 0.98
C LYS A 151 -4.94 -14.93 0.65
N ARG A 152 -4.61 -15.09 -0.63
CA ARG A 152 -3.44 -15.85 -1.08
C ARG A 152 -2.14 -15.12 -0.76
N ASP A 153 -2.07 -13.82 -1.03
CA ASP A 153 -0.87 -13.02 -0.79
C ASP A 153 -0.53 -12.97 0.69
N VAL A 154 -1.53 -12.86 1.57
CA VAL A 154 -1.34 -12.92 3.02
C VAL A 154 -0.80 -14.29 3.46
N LYS A 155 -1.25 -15.38 2.84
CA LYS A 155 -0.73 -16.73 3.12
C LYS A 155 0.70 -16.91 2.62
N ILE A 156 1.01 -16.40 1.43
CA ILE A 156 2.38 -16.42 0.87
C ILE A 156 3.30 -15.67 1.82
N TRP A 157 2.94 -14.44 2.19
CA TRP A 157 3.70 -13.62 3.13
C TRP A 157 3.96 -14.35 4.45
N ALA A 158 2.95 -14.97 5.06
CA ALA A 158 3.12 -15.69 6.33
C ALA A 158 4.10 -16.86 6.21
N VAL A 159 4.04 -17.62 5.11
CA VAL A 159 5.00 -18.71 4.86
C VAL A 159 6.40 -18.18 4.60
N GLU A 160 6.54 -17.09 3.86
CA GLU A 160 7.84 -16.44 3.60
C GLU A 160 8.49 -15.92 4.89
N GLN A 161 7.70 -15.31 5.78
CA GLN A 161 8.19 -14.86 7.09
C GLN A 161 8.65 -16.05 7.95
N ALA A 162 7.86 -17.13 8.00
CA ALA A 162 8.24 -18.33 8.76
C ALA A 162 9.49 -19.01 8.19
N LEU A 163 9.65 -19.05 6.86
CA LEU A 163 10.86 -19.57 6.22
C LEU A 163 12.08 -18.70 6.52
N ALA A 164 11.92 -17.37 6.54
CA ALA A 164 13.00 -16.45 6.88
C ALA A 164 13.45 -16.63 8.34
N GLU A 165 12.51 -16.75 9.28
CA GLU A 165 12.81 -17.05 10.69
C GLU A 165 13.59 -18.36 10.82
N LEU A 166 13.11 -19.45 10.19
CA LEU A 166 13.80 -20.74 10.24
C LEU A 166 15.20 -20.68 9.62
N ALA A 167 15.38 -19.89 8.58
CA ALA A 167 16.69 -19.70 7.95
C ALA A 167 17.67 -18.96 8.88
N GLU A 168 17.20 -17.96 9.64
CA GLU A 168 18.00 -17.29 10.66
C GLU A 168 18.33 -18.21 11.83
N ASP A 169 17.36 -18.96 12.36
CA ASP A 169 17.58 -19.94 13.44
C ASP A 169 18.63 -21.00 13.04
N ALA A 170 18.58 -21.47 11.80
CA ALA A 170 19.55 -22.43 11.28
C ALA A 170 20.97 -21.84 11.15
N LYS A 171 21.10 -20.55 10.80
CA LYS A 171 22.39 -19.85 10.80
C LYS A 171 22.94 -19.74 12.21
N ASP A 172 22.12 -19.29 13.16
CA ASP A 172 22.50 -19.15 14.56
C ASP A 172 22.96 -20.47 15.19
N ALA A 173 22.27 -21.56 14.88
CA ALA A 173 22.65 -22.90 15.33
C ALA A 173 24.05 -23.30 14.80
N LYS A 174 24.33 -23.06 13.52
CA LYS A 174 25.64 -23.32 12.92
C LYS A 174 26.75 -22.48 13.56
N TYR A 175 26.51 -21.18 13.78
CA TYR A 175 27.48 -20.31 14.47
C TYR A 175 27.82 -20.84 15.87
N LYS A 176 26.80 -21.22 16.65
CA LYS A 176 27.00 -21.79 18.00
C LYS A 176 27.76 -23.12 17.97
N GLU A 177 27.51 -23.96 16.97
CA GLU A 177 28.21 -25.23 16.79
C GLU A 177 29.70 -25.02 16.45
N GLU A 178 30.00 -24.09 15.54
CA GLU A 178 31.38 -23.73 15.20
C GLU A 178 32.15 -23.15 16.40
N GLU A 179 31.51 -22.30 17.20
CA GLU A 179 32.10 -21.73 18.40
C GLU A 179 32.41 -22.81 19.45
N ARG A 180 31.48 -23.75 19.67
CA ARG A 180 31.68 -24.91 20.55
C ARG A 180 32.83 -25.78 20.07
N ARG A 181 32.93 -26.05 18.76
CA ARG A 181 34.04 -26.80 18.17
C ARG A 181 35.38 -26.10 18.41
N ARG A 182 35.47 -24.80 18.12
CA ARG A 182 36.69 -24.01 18.37
C ARG A 182 37.08 -24.02 19.85
N THR A 183 36.11 -23.93 20.75
CA THR A 183 36.35 -23.98 22.19
C THR A 183 36.87 -25.36 22.62
N SER A 184 36.27 -26.43 22.11
CA SER A 184 36.72 -27.80 22.36
C SER A 184 38.17 -28.03 21.88
N GLU A 185 38.50 -27.59 20.66
CA GLU A 185 39.86 -27.69 20.11
C GLU A 185 40.89 -26.93 20.95
N ARG A 186 40.54 -25.74 21.45
CA ARG A 186 41.41 -24.96 22.35
C ARG A 186 41.66 -25.68 23.68
N LEU A 187 40.62 -26.26 24.27
CA LEU A 187 40.73 -27.02 25.52
C LEU A 187 41.55 -28.30 25.34
N GLN A 188 41.36 -29.02 24.23
CA GLN A 188 42.16 -30.21 23.91
C GLN A 188 43.64 -29.87 23.74
N ARG A 189 43.96 -28.78 23.04
CA ARG A 189 45.35 -28.29 22.92
C ARG A 189 45.94 -27.91 24.28
N PHE A 190 45.17 -27.29 25.15
CA PHE A 190 45.62 -26.94 26.51
C PHE A 190 45.94 -28.18 27.35
N LEU A 191 45.11 -29.23 27.27
CA LEU A 191 45.37 -30.48 27.98
C LEU A 191 46.63 -31.17 27.45
N ALA A 192 46.82 -31.21 26.13
CA ALA A 192 48.00 -31.82 25.52
C ALA A 192 49.33 -31.15 25.94
N LEU A 193 49.33 -29.82 26.15
CA LEU A 193 50.51 -29.10 26.65
C LEU A 193 50.87 -29.41 28.11
N ARG A 194 49.96 -30.02 28.87
CA ARG A 194 50.15 -30.35 30.29
C ARG A 194 50.64 -31.77 30.53
N ASP A 195 50.60 -32.61 29.50
CA ASP A 195 51.05 -34.00 29.55
C ASP A 195 52.53 -34.16 29.10
N ASP A 196 53.16 -33.05 28.67
CA ASP A 196 54.58 -32.97 28.24
C ASP A 196 55.54 -32.44 29.33
N GLU A 197 55.06 -32.21 30.57
CA GLU A 197 55.86 -31.88 31.79
C GLU A 197 55.90 -33.05 32.78
#